data_AF-A0A1S4CVX2-F1
#
_entry.id   AF-A0A1S4CVX2-F1
#
_cell.length_a   1.000
_cell.length_b   1.000
_cell.length_c   1.000
_cell.angle_alpha   90.00
_cell.angle_beta   90.00
_cell.angle_gamma   90.00
#
_symmetry.space_group_name_H-M   'P 1'
#
loop_
_entity.id
_entity.type
_entity.pdbx_description
1 polymer ?
#
loop_
_entity_poly.entity_id
_entity_poly.type
_entity_poly.pdbx_seq_one_letter_code
_entity_poly.pdbx_strand_id
1 'polypeptide(L)'
;MMSSEQRLREVGEGSSSTSIMLEPSDDHHQLPSPPQLSRYESQKRRDWTTFGQYLKNHKPPVPLSNCNYNHVLDFLRYLDQFGKTKVHLHGCVFFGESEQGGPCTCPLRQAWGSLDALIGRLRAAYEENGGLQETNPFANSAIRIYLREVRDSQAKARGIPYKKKKKRKIQINSSNNNETPARTFQLHSS
;
A
#
# COMPACT_ATOMS: atom_id res chain seq x y z
N MET A 1 -16.05 25.54 64.21
CA MET A 1 -15.73 25.74 62.77
C MET A 1 -15.25 24.40 62.21
N MET A 2 -15.50 24.15 60.91
CA MET A 2 -14.93 23.13 59.98
C MET A 2 -13.95 22.09 60.57
N SER A 3 -14.22 20.77 60.43
CA SER A 3 -13.88 19.90 59.26
C SER A 3 -12.37 19.71 59.05
N SER A 4 -11.82 18.52 58.79
CA SER A 4 -12.36 17.13 58.63
C SER A 4 -11.35 16.13 59.29
N GLU A 5 -11.26 14.81 59.10
CA GLU A 5 -11.76 13.78 58.16
C GLU A 5 -12.05 12.44 58.89
N GLN A 6 -12.42 11.38 58.16
CA GLN A 6 -12.76 10.05 58.69
C GLN A 6 -11.71 8.98 58.36
N ARG A 7 -11.43 8.10 59.33
CA ARG A 7 -10.78 6.80 59.08
C ARG A 7 -11.30 5.74 60.05
N LEU A 8 -12.27 4.94 59.61
CA LEU A 8 -12.61 3.68 60.28
C LEU A 8 -12.81 2.57 59.25
N ARG A 9 -12.59 1.33 59.70
CA ARG A 9 -12.88 0.09 58.98
C ARG A 9 -14.15 -0.50 59.59
N GLU A 10 -14.89 -1.29 58.83
CA GLU A 10 -15.83 -2.24 59.43
C GLU A 10 -15.83 -3.60 58.72
N VAL A 11 -16.15 -4.62 59.51
CA VAL A 11 -16.37 -6.04 59.22
C VAL A 11 -17.51 -6.40 60.17
N GLY A 12 -18.56 -7.13 59.82
CA GLY A 12 -18.89 -7.88 58.60
C GLY A 12 -20.21 -8.63 58.89
N GLU A 13 -20.47 -9.76 58.22
CA GLU A 13 -21.67 -10.62 58.42
C GLU A 13 -23.02 -9.97 58.03
N GLY A 14 -24.02 -10.68 57.50
CA GLY A 14 -24.04 -12.03 56.93
C GLY A 14 -25.44 -12.67 56.96
N SER A 15 -25.96 -13.18 55.82
CA SER A 15 -27.00 -14.25 55.78
C SER A 15 -27.33 -14.79 54.37
N SER A 16 -27.14 -16.10 54.21
CA SER A 16 -28.02 -17.10 53.55
C SER A 16 -28.58 -16.95 52.12
N SER A 17 -28.15 -17.89 51.27
CA SER A 17 -28.93 -18.61 50.22
C SER A 17 -29.36 -17.83 48.94
N THR A 18 -29.47 -18.42 47.74
CA THR A 18 -29.49 -19.87 47.36
C THR A 18 -28.94 -20.10 45.93
N SER A 19 -28.31 -21.26 45.72
CA SER A 19 -28.12 -22.10 44.51
C SER A 19 -28.25 -21.60 43.04
N ILE A 20 -27.51 -22.35 42.19
CA ILE A 20 -27.58 -22.51 40.71
C ILE A 20 -26.67 -21.58 39.89
N MET A 21 -25.91 -22.19 38.98
CA MET A 21 -25.00 -21.55 38.03
C MET A 21 -25.71 -21.22 36.71
N LEU A 22 -25.32 -20.11 36.08
CA LEU A 22 -25.47 -19.85 34.64
C LEU A 22 -24.51 -18.71 34.26
N GLU A 23 -23.63 -18.94 33.27
CA GLU A 23 -22.83 -17.86 32.68
C GLU A 23 -23.70 -17.01 31.74
N PRO A 24 -23.61 -15.66 31.81
CA PRO A 24 -23.92 -14.81 30.68
C PRO A 24 -22.68 -14.72 29.78
N SER A 25 -22.72 -15.35 28.59
CA SER A 25 -21.66 -15.20 27.60
C SER A 25 -21.52 -13.74 27.18
N ASP A 26 -20.32 -13.18 27.33
CA ASP A 26 -20.03 -11.76 27.03
C ASP A 26 -20.06 -11.53 25.50
N ASP A 27 -21.17 -10.98 24.99
CA ASP A 27 -21.33 -10.67 23.57
C ASP A 27 -20.48 -9.44 23.22
N HIS A 28 -19.22 -9.70 22.86
CA HIS A 28 -18.26 -8.72 22.37
C HIS A 28 -18.73 -8.15 21.02
N HIS A 29 -19.61 -7.14 21.08
CA HIS A 29 -20.07 -6.30 19.98
C HIS A 29 -18.89 -5.54 19.33
N GLN A 30 -18.14 -6.23 18.48
CA GLN A 30 -17.08 -5.66 17.67
C GLN A 30 -17.70 -4.67 16.67
N LEU A 31 -17.60 -3.37 16.95
CA LEU A 31 -18.10 -2.32 16.06
C LEU A 31 -17.61 -2.56 14.62
N PRO A 32 -18.50 -2.56 13.61
CA PRO A 32 -18.10 -2.77 12.24
C PRO A 32 -17.14 -1.65 11.81
N SER A 33 -15.94 -2.03 11.36
CA SER A 33 -14.96 -1.08 10.85
C SER A 33 -15.59 -0.22 9.74
N PRO A 34 -15.42 1.12 9.75
CA PRO A 34 -16.08 1.98 8.78
C PRO A 34 -15.75 1.55 7.34
N PRO A 35 -16.71 1.63 6.40
CA PRO A 35 -16.60 1.02 5.09
C PRO A 35 -15.31 1.45 4.39
N GLN A 36 -14.55 0.47 3.86
CA GLN A 36 -13.19 0.66 3.34
C GLN A 36 -13.08 1.81 2.32
N LEU A 37 -14.13 2.02 1.53
CA LEU A 37 -14.27 3.16 0.61
C LEU A 37 -14.13 4.51 1.34
N SER A 38 -14.84 4.74 2.46
CA SER A 38 -14.75 5.99 3.24
C SER A 38 -13.33 6.26 3.75
N ARG A 39 -12.60 5.21 4.15
CA ARG A 39 -11.19 5.32 4.54
C ARG A 39 -10.28 5.68 3.36
N TYR A 40 -10.50 5.05 2.20
CA TYR A 40 -9.76 5.36 0.96
C TYR A 40 -10.02 6.80 0.49
N GLU A 41 -11.29 7.21 0.44
CA GLU A 41 -11.73 8.57 0.10
C GLU A 41 -11.13 9.62 1.02
N SER A 42 -11.18 9.40 2.33
CA SER A 42 -10.58 10.29 3.33
C SER A 42 -9.06 10.43 3.14
N GLN A 43 -8.37 9.35 2.76
CA GLN A 43 -6.93 9.43 2.46
C GLN A 43 -6.68 10.17 1.15
N LYS A 44 -7.42 9.84 0.08
CA LYS A 44 -7.32 10.46 -1.24
C LYS A 44 -7.52 11.98 -1.17
N ARG A 45 -8.54 12.42 -0.43
CA ARG A 45 -8.83 13.85 -0.20
C ARG A 45 -7.69 14.56 0.54
N ARG A 46 -7.16 13.96 1.61
CA ARG A 46 -5.99 14.52 2.34
C ARG A 46 -4.76 14.64 1.42
N ASP A 47 -4.46 13.61 0.66
CA ASP A 47 -3.31 13.58 -0.25
C ASP A 47 -3.44 14.65 -1.35
N TRP A 48 -4.64 14.81 -1.92
CA TRP A 48 -4.98 15.85 -2.89
C TRP A 48 -4.82 17.26 -2.31
N THR A 49 -5.32 17.51 -1.10
CA THR A 49 -5.13 18.80 -0.40
C THR A 49 -3.64 19.07 -0.12
N THR A 50 -2.87 18.07 0.32
CA THR A 50 -1.43 18.21 0.54
C THR A 50 -0.68 18.52 -0.76
N PHE A 51 -1.03 17.88 -1.87
CA PHE A 51 -0.43 18.19 -3.19
C PHE A 51 -0.80 19.60 -3.67
N GLY A 52 -2.07 19.99 -3.55
CA GLY A 52 -2.53 21.33 -3.89
C GLY A 52 -1.86 22.42 -3.04
N GLN A 53 -1.58 22.15 -1.76
CA GLN A 53 -0.82 23.07 -0.91
C GLN A 53 0.67 23.10 -1.26
N TYR A 54 1.27 21.96 -1.63
CA TYR A 54 2.64 21.91 -2.13
C TYR A 54 2.81 22.78 -3.38
N LEU A 55 1.90 22.70 -4.36
CA LEU A 55 1.93 23.55 -5.55
C LEU A 55 1.78 25.05 -5.24
N LYS A 56 0.95 25.42 -4.26
CA LYS A 56 0.81 26.82 -3.78
C LYS A 56 2.07 27.35 -3.08
N ASN A 57 2.86 26.47 -2.47
CA ASN A 57 4.08 26.81 -1.75
C ASN A 57 5.32 26.99 -2.65
N HIS A 58 5.22 26.67 -3.95
CA HIS A 58 6.28 26.97 -4.94
C HIS A 58 6.48 28.47 -5.13
N LYS A 59 7.64 28.85 -5.69
CA LYS A 59 8.01 30.23 -6.00
C LYS A 59 8.50 30.31 -7.47
N PRO A 60 7.68 30.78 -8.41
CA PRO A 60 6.30 31.26 -8.25
C PRO A 60 5.30 30.11 -7.93
N PRO A 61 4.13 30.41 -7.32
CA PRO A 61 3.10 29.42 -7.07
C PRO A 61 2.57 28.79 -8.37
N VAL A 62 2.34 27.47 -8.37
CA VAL A 62 1.93 26.72 -9.56
C VAL A 62 0.42 26.44 -9.51
N PRO A 63 -0.40 26.97 -10.42
CA PRO A 63 -1.80 26.58 -10.52
C PRO A 63 -1.94 25.16 -11.09
N LEU A 64 -3.01 24.44 -10.71
CA LEU A 64 -3.25 23.06 -11.15
C LEU A 64 -3.32 22.90 -12.68
N SER A 65 -3.74 23.94 -13.41
CA SER A 65 -3.74 24.01 -14.88
C SER A 65 -2.34 23.92 -15.50
N ASN A 66 -1.31 24.37 -14.78
CA ASN A 66 0.08 24.40 -15.23
C ASN A 66 0.93 23.33 -14.53
N CYS A 67 0.30 22.50 -13.68
CA CYS A 67 0.91 21.32 -13.10
C CYS A 67 1.30 20.35 -14.22
N ASN A 68 2.49 19.76 -14.08
CA ASN A 68 3.03 18.77 -15.01
C ASN A 68 3.84 17.74 -14.23
N TYR A 69 4.28 16.67 -14.91
CA TYR A 69 4.93 15.52 -14.26
C TYR A 69 6.20 15.87 -13.46
N ASN A 70 6.90 16.97 -13.74
CA ASN A 70 8.08 17.38 -12.96
C ASN A 70 7.68 17.79 -11.55
N HIS A 71 6.64 18.63 -11.41
CA HIS A 71 6.08 19.01 -10.11
C HIS A 71 5.61 17.79 -9.30
N VAL A 72 5.13 16.74 -9.99
CA VAL A 72 4.77 15.46 -9.36
C VAL A 72 6.02 14.68 -8.90
N LEU A 73 7.08 14.61 -9.72
CA LEU A 73 8.35 13.99 -9.31
C LEU A 73 8.97 14.72 -8.11
N ASP A 74 8.97 16.05 -8.11
CA ASP A 74 9.54 16.85 -7.02
C ASP A 74 8.71 16.78 -5.74
N PHE A 75 7.38 16.62 -5.85
CA PHE A 75 6.54 16.28 -4.70
C PHE A 75 6.90 14.91 -4.11
N LEU A 76 7.11 13.89 -4.94
CA LEU A 76 7.52 12.57 -4.46
C LEU A 76 8.92 12.61 -3.82
N ARG A 77 9.88 13.33 -4.41
CA ARG A 77 11.23 13.55 -3.87
C ARG A 77 11.21 14.31 -2.53
N TYR A 78 10.30 15.27 -2.37
CA TYR A 78 10.07 15.99 -1.13
C TYR A 78 9.49 15.07 -0.04
N LEU A 79 8.42 14.33 -0.34
CA LEU A 79 7.81 13.39 0.62
C LEU A 79 8.75 12.27 1.05
N ASP A 80 9.64 11.83 0.15
CA ASP A 80 10.64 10.80 0.42
C ASP A 80 11.66 11.21 1.51
N GLN A 81 11.80 12.50 1.82
CA GLN A 81 12.65 12.99 2.92
C GLN A 81 12.05 12.66 4.31
N PHE A 82 10.72 12.63 4.42
CA PHE A 82 9.98 12.41 5.67
C PHE A 82 9.66 10.93 5.87
N GLY A 83 10.66 10.10 5.59
CA GLY A 83 10.56 8.66 5.58
C GLY A 83 10.44 7.99 6.94
N LYS A 84 10.00 6.73 6.93
CA LYS A 84 10.10 5.81 8.09
C LYS A 84 10.87 4.51 7.77
N THR A 85 11.24 4.28 6.51
CA THR A 85 12.03 3.11 6.09
C THR A 85 13.50 3.50 6.06
N LYS A 86 14.36 2.83 6.85
CA LYS A 86 15.81 2.91 6.64
C LYS A 86 16.16 2.34 5.26
N VAL A 87 16.84 3.12 4.42
CA VAL A 87 17.32 2.67 3.10
C VAL A 87 18.84 2.82 3.06
N HIS A 88 19.54 1.70 2.99
CA HIS A 88 21.00 1.64 2.98
C HIS A 88 21.54 2.20 1.66
N LEU A 89 22.60 3.02 1.75
CA LEU A 89 23.35 3.53 0.61
C LEU A 89 24.42 2.50 0.18
N HIS A 90 24.89 2.56 -1.07
CA HIS A 90 25.73 1.50 -1.63
C HIS A 90 27.06 1.24 -0.88
N GLY A 91 27.60 2.26 -0.20
CA GLY A 91 28.79 2.15 0.67
C GLY A 91 28.50 1.83 2.15
N CYS A 92 27.27 1.43 2.49
CA CYS A 92 26.92 0.98 3.84
C CYS A 92 27.21 -0.52 3.98
N VAL A 93 27.79 -0.95 5.10
CA VAL A 93 28.07 -2.38 5.36
C VAL A 93 26.82 -3.26 5.28
N PHE A 94 25.67 -2.75 5.73
CA PHE A 94 24.37 -3.43 5.69
C PHE A 94 23.65 -3.32 4.33
N PHE A 95 24.33 -2.85 3.27
CA PHE A 95 23.73 -2.73 1.93
C PHE A 95 23.63 -4.10 1.25
N GLY A 96 22.41 -4.56 1.02
CA GLY A 96 22.19 -5.90 0.46
C GLY A 96 21.99 -6.98 1.52
N GLU A 97 21.86 -6.60 2.79
CA GLU A 97 21.48 -7.50 3.88
C GLU A 97 19.97 -7.40 4.15
N SER A 98 19.35 -8.52 4.54
CA SER A 98 17.90 -8.59 4.82
C SER A 98 17.57 -8.35 6.29
N GLU A 99 18.50 -8.64 7.20
CA GLU A 99 18.40 -8.27 8.61
C GLU A 99 19.14 -6.97 8.87
N GLN A 100 18.63 -6.15 9.78
CA GLN A 100 19.24 -4.85 10.11
C GLN A 100 20.29 -5.02 11.20
N GLY A 101 21.50 -5.35 10.80
CA GLY A 101 22.67 -5.18 11.66
C GLY A 101 22.86 -3.71 12.05
N GLY A 102 23.11 -3.47 13.34
CA GLY A 102 23.76 -2.27 13.88
C GLY A 102 23.13 -0.88 13.63
N PRO A 103 23.73 0.17 14.23
CA PRO A 103 23.42 1.56 13.91
C PRO A 103 24.08 1.98 12.59
N CYS A 104 23.35 2.73 11.74
CA CYS A 104 23.94 3.34 10.54
C CYS A 104 23.34 4.71 10.22
N THR A 105 24.18 5.58 9.64
CA THR A 105 23.87 6.96 9.22
C THR A 105 23.00 7.06 7.97
N CYS A 106 22.62 5.93 7.36
CA CYS A 106 21.77 5.92 6.16
C CYS A 106 20.39 6.57 6.40
N PRO A 107 19.82 7.24 5.39
CA PRO A 107 18.61 8.04 5.55
C PRO A 107 17.36 7.19 5.82
N LEU A 108 16.36 7.80 6.45
CA LEU A 108 14.99 7.31 6.43
C LEU A 108 14.29 7.86 5.17
N ARG A 109 13.70 6.96 4.39
CA ARG A 109 12.99 7.24 3.13
C ARG A 109 11.55 6.69 3.16
N GLN A 110 10.71 7.10 2.22
CA GLN A 110 9.36 6.56 2.10
C GLN A 110 9.42 5.15 1.51
N ALA A 111 8.55 4.25 1.96
CA ALA A 111 8.47 2.93 1.34
C ALA A 111 7.95 3.08 -0.10
N TRP A 112 8.57 2.42 -1.08
CA TRP A 112 8.20 2.57 -2.50
C TRP A 112 6.69 2.36 -2.74
N GLY A 113 6.06 1.39 -2.05
CA GLY A 113 4.63 1.10 -2.15
C GLY A 113 3.73 2.19 -1.56
N SER A 114 4.22 3.00 -0.61
CA SER A 114 3.51 4.18 -0.11
C SER A 114 3.47 5.29 -1.16
N LEU A 115 4.57 5.49 -1.91
CA LEU A 115 4.64 6.45 -3.01
C LEU A 115 3.80 6.00 -4.23
N ASP A 116 3.84 4.71 -4.56
CA ASP A 116 3.02 4.12 -5.64
C ASP A 116 1.51 4.23 -5.34
N ALA A 117 1.10 3.84 -4.12
CA ALA A 117 -0.29 3.96 -3.68
C ALA A 117 -0.77 5.44 -3.57
N LEU A 118 0.13 6.36 -3.22
CA LEU A 118 -0.15 7.81 -3.25
C LEU A 118 -0.41 8.29 -4.68
N ILE A 119 0.42 7.90 -5.66
CA ILE A 119 0.22 8.25 -7.07
C ILE A 119 -1.07 7.61 -7.62
N GLY A 120 -1.43 6.40 -7.20
CA GLY A 120 -2.73 5.81 -7.50
C GLY A 120 -3.91 6.67 -7.04
N ARG A 121 -3.87 7.16 -5.78
CA ARG A 121 -4.90 8.06 -5.23
C ARG A 121 -4.92 9.43 -5.92
N LEU A 122 -3.77 10.01 -6.22
CA LEU A 122 -3.69 11.31 -6.90
C LEU A 122 -4.18 11.27 -8.36
N ARG A 123 -4.03 10.15 -9.07
CA ARG A 123 -4.66 9.95 -10.39
C ARG A 123 -6.18 10.01 -10.30
N ALA A 124 -6.77 9.22 -9.40
CA ALA A 124 -8.22 9.20 -9.20
C ALA A 124 -8.75 10.58 -8.72
N ALA A 125 -8.02 11.24 -7.81
CA ALA A 125 -8.37 12.60 -7.37
C ALA A 125 -8.37 13.62 -8.51
N TYR A 126 -7.38 13.57 -9.43
CA TYR A 126 -7.33 14.44 -10.60
C TYR A 126 -8.54 14.23 -11.52
N GLU A 127 -8.89 12.97 -11.80
CA GLU A 127 -10.04 12.60 -12.65
C GLU A 127 -11.38 13.06 -12.01
N GLU A 128 -11.56 12.88 -10.70
CA GLU A 128 -12.74 13.35 -9.97
C GLU A 128 -12.82 14.88 -9.81
N ASN A 129 -11.71 15.60 -9.96
CA ASN A 129 -11.69 17.08 -9.98
C ASN A 129 -11.86 17.62 -11.42
N GLY A 130 -12.35 16.79 -12.36
CA GLY A 130 -12.64 17.18 -13.75
C GLY A 130 -11.45 17.10 -14.71
N GLY A 131 -10.33 16.51 -14.30
CA GLY A 131 -9.16 16.33 -15.13
C GLY A 131 -9.29 15.16 -16.11
N LEU A 132 -8.85 15.33 -17.36
CA LEU A 132 -8.89 14.26 -18.37
C LEU A 132 -7.76 13.24 -18.14
N GLN A 133 -8.04 11.96 -18.36
CA GLN A 133 -7.07 10.88 -18.18
C GLN A 133 -5.83 11.03 -19.08
N GLU A 134 -6.00 11.51 -20.31
CA GLU A 134 -4.90 11.78 -21.26
C GLU A 134 -3.97 12.92 -20.81
N THR A 135 -4.51 13.94 -20.13
CA THR A 135 -3.72 15.08 -19.62
C THR A 135 -3.21 14.86 -18.21
N ASN A 136 -3.47 13.70 -17.60
CA ASN A 136 -3.22 13.42 -16.19
C ASN A 136 -1.70 13.45 -15.86
N PRO A 137 -1.18 14.45 -15.12
CA PRO A 137 0.25 14.60 -14.89
C PRO A 137 0.84 13.47 -14.05
N PHE A 138 0.01 12.77 -13.27
CA PHE A 138 0.39 11.61 -12.48
C PHE A 138 0.46 10.31 -13.32
N ALA A 139 -0.15 10.27 -14.52
CA ALA A 139 -0.14 9.10 -15.42
C ALA A 139 1.12 9.01 -16.33
N ASN A 140 1.88 10.10 -16.42
CA ASN A 140 3.05 10.24 -17.27
C ASN A 140 4.08 9.09 -17.09
N SER A 141 4.76 8.72 -18.17
CA SER A 141 5.76 7.63 -18.20
C SER A 141 6.94 7.88 -17.23
N ALA A 142 7.37 9.13 -17.04
CA ALA A 142 8.45 9.48 -16.12
C ALA A 142 8.14 9.07 -14.66
N ILE A 143 6.89 9.21 -14.22
CA ILE A 143 6.45 8.78 -12.87
C ILE A 143 6.58 7.26 -12.73
N ARG A 144 6.22 6.50 -13.78
CA ARG A 144 6.30 5.03 -13.81
C ARG A 144 7.74 4.51 -13.90
N ILE A 145 8.67 5.30 -14.42
CA ILE A 145 10.12 5.00 -14.42
C ILE A 145 10.68 5.27 -13.02
N TYR A 146 10.46 6.46 -12.46
CA TYR A 146 10.91 6.84 -11.12
C TYR A 146 10.45 5.86 -10.03
N LEU A 147 9.16 5.49 -9.99
CA LEU A 147 8.64 4.52 -9.01
C LEU A 147 9.29 3.13 -9.15
N ARG A 148 9.68 2.72 -10.36
CA ARG A 148 10.43 1.49 -10.61
C ARG A 148 11.85 1.57 -10.06
N GLU A 149 12.53 2.69 -10.29
CA GLU A 149 13.89 2.93 -9.79
C GLU A 149 13.92 2.98 -8.26
N VAL A 150 12.95 3.65 -7.62
CA VAL A 150 12.80 3.67 -6.15
C VAL A 150 12.51 2.26 -5.60
N ARG A 151 11.63 1.49 -6.24
CA ARG A 151 11.40 0.08 -5.85
C ARG A 151 12.67 -0.76 -5.98
N ASP A 152 13.35 -0.69 -7.12
CA ASP A 152 14.47 -1.58 -7.45
C ASP A 152 15.74 -1.22 -6.68
N SER A 153 15.92 0.05 -6.30
CA SER A 153 16.95 0.49 -5.35
C SER A 153 16.65 0.06 -3.91
N GLN A 154 15.41 0.20 -3.43
CA GLN A 154 15.01 -0.29 -2.11
C GLN A 154 15.06 -1.82 -1.99
N ALA A 155 14.80 -2.55 -3.09
CA ALA A 155 14.95 -4.01 -3.12
C ALA A 155 16.42 -4.42 -3.00
N LYS A 156 17.32 -3.77 -3.76
CA LYS A 156 18.78 -3.97 -3.65
C LYS A 156 19.30 -3.66 -2.24
N ALA A 157 18.91 -2.51 -1.68
CA ALA A 157 19.37 -2.09 -0.35
C ALA A 157 18.97 -3.04 0.80
N ARG A 158 17.90 -3.83 0.61
CA ARG A 158 17.39 -4.85 1.55
C ARG A 158 17.81 -6.29 1.21
N GLY A 159 18.74 -6.47 0.28
CA GLY A 159 19.21 -7.80 -0.14
C GLY A 159 18.21 -8.68 -0.88
N ILE A 160 17.00 -8.18 -1.19
CA ILE A 160 15.92 -9.00 -1.75
C ILE A 160 16.32 -9.47 -3.15
N PRO A 161 16.62 -10.77 -3.37
CA PRO A 161 17.13 -11.21 -4.65
C PRO A 161 16.04 -11.09 -5.70
N TYR A 162 16.33 -10.40 -6.82
CA TYR A 162 15.38 -10.18 -7.91
C TYR A 162 15.17 -11.46 -8.74
N LYS A 163 14.62 -12.49 -8.11
CA LYS A 163 14.14 -13.72 -8.74
C LYS A 163 12.94 -13.38 -9.62
N LYS A 164 13.21 -12.99 -10.88
CA LYS A 164 12.21 -13.02 -11.96
C LYS A 164 11.53 -14.39 -11.91
N LYS A 165 10.28 -14.46 -11.44
CA LYS A 165 9.44 -15.65 -11.61
C LYS A 165 9.25 -15.82 -13.12
N LYS A 166 10.11 -16.63 -13.75
CA LYS A 166 10.01 -17.07 -15.14
C LYS A 166 8.64 -17.74 -15.27
N LYS A 167 7.64 -17.00 -15.74
CA LYS A 167 6.26 -17.47 -15.89
C LYS A 167 6.34 -18.75 -16.71
N ARG A 168 6.10 -19.91 -16.08
CA ARG A 168 6.07 -21.19 -16.79
C ARG A 168 4.99 -21.04 -17.84
N LYS A 169 5.39 -20.97 -19.12
CA LYS A 169 4.45 -20.99 -20.24
C LYS A 169 3.87 -22.40 -20.22
N ILE A 170 2.73 -22.57 -19.57
CA ILE A 170 1.94 -23.79 -19.68
C ILE A 170 1.66 -23.92 -21.18
N GLN A 171 2.28 -24.93 -21.79
CA GLN A 171 1.95 -25.32 -23.16
C GLN A 171 0.57 -25.95 -23.07
N ILE A 172 -0.46 -25.13 -23.28
CA ILE A 172 -1.78 -25.65 -23.65
C ILE A 172 -1.54 -26.38 -24.98
N ASN A 173 -1.58 -27.70 -24.92
CA ASN A 173 -1.26 -28.55 -26.04
C ASN A 173 -2.47 -28.55 -27.00
N SER A 174 -2.44 -27.69 -28.02
CA SER A 174 -3.47 -27.61 -29.04
C SER A 174 -3.41 -28.79 -30.02
N SER A 175 -3.72 -29.99 -29.54
CA SER A 175 -3.94 -31.18 -30.36
C SER A 175 -5.28 -31.09 -31.10
N ASN A 176 -5.34 -30.22 -32.11
CA ASN A 176 -6.41 -30.20 -33.12
C ASN A 176 -5.75 -30.29 -34.52
N ASN A 177 -5.71 -31.50 -35.07
CA ASN A 177 -5.51 -31.73 -36.50
C ASN A 177 -6.53 -32.79 -36.93
N ASN A 178 -7.48 -32.38 -37.78
CA ASN A 178 -8.45 -33.27 -38.38
C ASN A 178 -7.85 -33.80 -39.69
N GLU A 179 -7.45 -35.07 -39.74
CA GLU A 179 -7.12 -35.74 -40.99
C GLU A 179 -8.22 -36.75 -41.34
N THR A 180 -8.86 -36.53 -42.49
CA THR A 180 -9.94 -37.37 -43.00
C THR A 180 -9.38 -38.39 -43.99
N PRO A 181 -9.32 -39.69 -43.66
CA PRO A 181 -8.87 -40.69 -44.62
C PRO A 181 -9.94 -40.91 -45.69
N ALA A 182 -9.56 -40.75 -46.96
CA ALA A 182 -10.45 -41.03 -48.09
C ALA A 182 -10.74 -42.53 -48.21
N ARG A 183 -11.99 -42.89 -48.55
CA ARG A 183 -12.38 -44.28 -48.82
C ARG A 183 -11.85 -44.73 -50.18
N THR A 184 -10.79 -45.52 -50.19
CA THR A 184 -10.40 -46.32 -51.37
C THR A 184 -11.18 -47.63 -51.39
N PHE A 185 -11.91 -47.88 -52.48
CA PHE A 185 -12.48 -49.19 -52.77
C PHE A 185 -11.39 -50.15 -53.24
N GLN A 186 -11.35 -51.36 -52.67
CA GLN A 186 -10.70 -52.51 -53.28
C GLN A 186 -11.64 -53.73 -53.18
N LEU A 187 -12.05 -54.25 -54.33
CA LEU A 187 -12.50 -55.64 -54.44
C LEU A 187 -11.29 -56.55 -54.19
N HIS A 188 -11.51 -57.70 -53.56
CA HIS A 188 -10.94 -58.98 -53.99
C HIS A 188 -11.83 -60.13 -53.49
N SER A 189 -11.80 -61.25 -54.20
CA SER A 189 -12.76 -62.36 -54.05
C SER A 189 -12.29 -63.44 -53.08
N SER A 190 -13.26 -64.16 -52.51
CA SER A 190 -13.24 -65.61 -52.25
C SER A 190 -14.68 -66.12 -52.33
#